data_AF-A0A2W4RDC2-F1
#
_entry.id   AF-A0A2W4RDC2-F1
#
_cell.length_a   1.000
_cell.length_b   1.000
_cell.length_c   1.000
_cell.angle_alpha   90.00
_cell.angle_beta   90.00
_cell.angle_gamma   90.00
#
_symmetry.space_group_name_H-M   'P 1'
#
loop_
_entity.id
_entity.type
_entity.pdbx_description
1 polymer ?
#
loop_
_entity_poly.entity_id
_entity_poly.type
_entity_poly.pdbx_seq_one_letter_code
_entity_poly.pdbx_strand_id
1 'polypeptide(L)'
;MERSIIFFDLWDAVMRSCAYVALATSIALIVYYEIKVSRIKDLKEKYDYINLHEIRYFWSAIVMLIIASGLFVNSIGTITIARDSMLWFYVRIFATVSLSIIAYFVFFGMIRVYYPGNVEKRLQRLRETPRISPSGNVMRKLSEAEEDAHLDPGQIEDEAIHSIDYDVWIDDETGFPRIEKY
;
A
#
# COMPACT_ATOMS: atom_id res chain seq x y z
N MET A 1 -37.66 27.13 11.58
CA MET A 1 -37.93 25.94 10.74
C MET A 1 -37.21 26.04 9.39
N GLU A 2 -37.35 27.14 8.66
CA GLU A 2 -36.69 27.30 7.34
C GLU A 2 -35.15 27.33 7.42
N ARG A 3 -34.56 28.07 8.37
CA ARG A 3 -33.09 28.09 8.58
C ARG A 3 -32.49 26.72 8.93
N SER A 4 -33.22 25.89 9.68
CA SER A 4 -32.74 24.55 10.07
C SER A 4 -32.78 23.59 8.89
N ILE A 5 -33.78 23.70 8.00
CA ILE A 5 -33.86 22.91 6.76
C ILE A 5 -32.67 23.23 5.85
N ILE A 6 -32.43 24.52 5.60
CA ILE A 6 -31.29 24.99 4.79
C ILE A 6 -29.96 24.49 5.36
N PHE A 7 -29.79 24.52 6.69
CA PHE A 7 -28.59 24.00 7.34
C PHE A 7 -28.35 22.51 7.05
N PHE A 8 -29.39 21.67 7.20
CA PHE A 8 -29.25 20.23 7.01
C PHE A 8 -29.05 19.85 5.54
N ASP A 9 -29.70 20.56 4.61
CA ASP A 9 -29.49 20.34 3.18
C ASP A 9 -28.06 20.71 2.77
N LEU A 10 -27.53 21.83 3.31
CA LEU A 10 -26.14 22.23 3.10
C LEU A 10 -25.16 21.23 3.73
N TRP A 11 -25.42 20.80 4.96
CA TRP A 11 -24.61 19.77 5.64
C TRP A 11 -24.53 18.50 4.80
N ASP A 12 -25.68 18.01 4.32
CA ASP A 12 -25.75 16.79 3.52
C ASP A 12 -25.01 16.96 2.19
N ALA A 13 -25.14 18.12 1.54
CA ALA A 13 -24.41 18.42 0.31
C ALA A 13 -22.89 18.42 0.54
N VAL A 14 -22.41 19.13 1.56
CA VAL A 14 -20.98 19.21 1.90
C VAL A 14 -20.42 17.84 2.26
N MET A 15 -21.10 17.09 3.13
CA MET A 15 -20.67 15.76 3.57
C MET A 15 -20.59 14.77 2.39
N ARG A 16 -21.59 14.79 1.48
CA ARG A 16 -21.54 13.97 0.26
C ARG A 16 -20.38 14.34 -0.65
N SER A 17 -20.18 15.63 -0.91
CA SER A 17 -19.07 16.09 -1.75
C SER A 17 -17.72 15.68 -1.16
N CYS A 18 -17.51 15.89 0.14
CA CYS A 18 -16.29 15.45 0.82
C CYS A 18 -16.12 13.93 0.78
N ALA A 19 -17.20 13.15 0.96
CA ALA A 19 -17.17 11.70 0.86
C ALA A 19 -16.72 11.24 -0.54
N TYR A 20 -17.25 11.85 -1.60
CA TYR A 20 -16.87 11.51 -2.99
C TYR A 20 -15.43 11.88 -3.30
N VAL A 21 -14.94 13.03 -2.83
CA VAL A 21 -13.53 13.41 -2.97
C VAL A 21 -12.61 12.43 -2.24
N ALA A 22 -12.97 12.05 -1.01
CA ALA A 22 -12.19 11.10 -0.22
C ALA A 22 -12.17 9.71 -0.87
N LEU A 23 -13.32 9.23 -1.38
CA LEU A 23 -13.42 7.98 -2.11
C LEU A 23 -12.58 8.01 -3.40
N ALA A 24 -12.68 9.08 -4.18
CA ALA A 24 -11.89 9.26 -5.40
C ALA A 24 -10.39 9.25 -5.10
N THR A 25 -9.98 9.88 -3.99
CA THR A 25 -8.58 9.91 -3.56
C THR A 25 -8.09 8.52 -3.11
N SER A 26 -8.92 7.77 -2.39
CA SER A 26 -8.62 6.37 -2.02
C SER A 26 -8.34 5.52 -3.25
N ILE A 27 -9.21 5.60 -4.26
CA ILE A 27 -9.04 4.88 -5.53
C ILE A 27 -7.79 5.38 -6.27
N ALA A 28 -7.61 6.69 -6.34
CA ALA A 28 -6.47 7.30 -7.04
C ALA A 28 -5.13 6.88 -6.44
N LEU A 29 -5.02 6.72 -5.13
CA LEU A 29 -3.79 6.23 -4.47
C LEU A 29 -3.40 4.83 -4.94
N ILE A 30 -4.37 3.91 -5.02
CA ILE A 30 -4.13 2.53 -5.48
C ILE A 30 -3.76 2.53 -6.96
N VAL A 31 -4.53 3.24 -7.78
CA VAL A 31 -4.28 3.33 -9.23
C VAL A 31 -2.91 3.96 -9.52
N TYR A 32 -2.57 5.03 -8.82
CA TYR A 32 -1.26 5.67 -8.93
C TYR A 32 -0.13 4.71 -8.60
N TYR A 33 -0.25 3.98 -7.48
CA TYR A 33 0.75 3.00 -7.06
C TYR A 33 0.95 1.92 -8.13
N GLU A 34 -0.13 1.31 -8.63
CA GLU A 34 -0.05 0.25 -9.64
C GLU A 34 0.52 0.74 -10.97
N ILE A 35 0.16 1.96 -11.40
CA ILE A 35 0.74 2.59 -12.59
C ILE A 35 2.24 2.80 -12.39
N LYS A 36 2.66 3.28 -11.22
CA LYS A 36 4.07 3.52 -10.93
C LYS A 36 4.87 2.22 -10.94
N VAL A 37 4.38 1.17 -10.27
CA VAL A 37 5.01 -0.16 -10.27
C VAL A 37 5.11 -0.74 -11.69
N SER A 38 4.05 -0.62 -12.49
CA SER A 38 4.01 -1.16 -13.86
C SER A 38 5.00 -0.48 -14.80
N ARG A 39 5.35 0.79 -14.53
CA ARG A 39 6.32 1.56 -15.33
C ARG A 39 7.77 1.22 -15.01
N ILE A 40 8.05 0.65 -13.84
CA ILE A 40 9.41 0.24 -13.48
C ILE A 40 9.76 -1.02 -14.27
N LYS A 41 10.78 -0.91 -15.13
CA LYS A 41 11.24 -2.02 -15.99
C LYS A 41 12.23 -2.91 -15.26
N ASP A 42 13.16 -2.29 -14.51
CA ASP A 42 14.17 -3.03 -13.77
C ASP A 42 13.55 -3.80 -12.61
N LEU A 43 13.92 -5.08 -12.47
CA LEU A 43 13.33 -5.98 -11.48
C LEU A 43 13.74 -5.59 -10.06
N LYS A 44 14.98 -5.13 -9.87
CA LYS A 44 15.50 -4.72 -8.57
C LYS A 44 14.88 -3.41 -8.11
N GLU A 45 14.85 -2.41 -9.00
CA GLU A 45 14.17 -1.14 -8.70
C GLU A 45 12.68 -1.36 -8.38
N LYS A 46 12.02 -2.30 -9.10
CA LYS A 46 10.62 -2.67 -8.84
C LYS A 46 10.45 -3.32 -7.47
N TYR A 47 11.35 -4.24 -7.10
CA TYR A 47 11.37 -4.87 -5.79
C TYR A 47 11.47 -3.82 -4.67
N ASP A 48 12.44 -2.91 -4.77
CA ASP A 48 12.69 -1.90 -3.72
C ASP A 48 11.51 -0.95 -3.57
N TYR A 49 10.94 -0.53 -4.70
CA TYR A 49 9.77 0.33 -4.68
C TYR A 49 8.57 -0.35 -3.99
N ILE A 50 8.31 -1.63 -4.31
CA ILE A 50 7.24 -2.41 -3.69
C ILE A 50 7.47 -2.56 -2.18
N ASN A 51 8.67 -2.99 -1.79
CA ASN A 51 9.01 -3.21 -0.38
C ASN A 51 8.82 -1.95 0.48
N LEU A 52 9.24 -0.79 -0.05
CA LEU A 52 9.17 0.49 0.67
C LEU A 52 7.77 1.13 0.69
N HIS A 53 6.98 0.94 -0.37
CA HIS A 53 5.80 1.77 -0.61
C HIS A 53 4.46 1.02 -0.56
N GLU A 54 4.40 -0.28 -0.85
CA GLU A 54 3.13 -0.99 -1.04
C GLU A 54 2.20 -0.85 0.16
N ILE A 55 2.72 -1.20 1.35
CA ILE A 55 1.95 -1.16 2.60
C ILE A 55 1.48 0.26 2.91
N ARG A 56 2.34 1.26 2.63
CA ARG A 56 2.04 2.67 2.90
C ARG A 56 0.91 3.19 2.02
N TYR A 57 0.95 2.94 0.70
CA TYR A 57 -0.11 3.39 -0.21
C TYR A 57 -1.41 2.65 0.06
N PHE A 58 -1.35 1.33 0.28
CA PHE A 58 -2.53 0.52 0.59
C PHE A 58 -3.20 0.98 1.89
N TRP A 59 -2.41 1.22 2.94
CA TRP A 59 -2.92 1.73 4.22
C TRP A 59 -3.56 3.12 4.07
N SER A 60 -2.89 4.02 3.35
CA SER A 60 -3.41 5.37 3.10
C SER A 60 -4.75 5.33 2.34
N ALA A 61 -4.90 4.42 1.38
CA ALA A 61 -6.15 4.22 0.66
C ALA A 61 -7.28 3.72 1.59
N ILE A 62 -6.98 2.79 2.50
CA ILE A 62 -7.96 2.27 3.46
C ILE A 62 -8.41 3.36 4.45
N VAL A 63 -7.48 4.17 4.97
CA VAL A 63 -7.83 5.30 5.85
C VAL A 63 -8.75 6.28 5.12
N MET A 64 -8.44 6.62 3.86
CA MET A 64 -9.30 7.49 3.05
C MET A 64 -10.68 6.87 2.80
N LEU A 65 -10.77 5.55 2.65
CA LEU A 65 -12.04 4.84 2.50
C LEU A 65 -12.88 4.89 3.78
N ILE A 66 -12.27 4.69 4.95
CA ILE A 66 -12.95 4.80 6.26
C ILE A 66 -13.52 6.22 6.45
N ILE A 67 -12.74 7.24 6.10
CA ILE A 67 -13.17 8.65 6.14
C ILE A 67 -14.34 8.87 5.18
N ALA A 68 -14.23 8.40 3.94
CA ALA A 68 -15.29 8.52 2.94
C ALA A 68 -16.60 7.88 3.42
N SER A 69 -16.54 6.67 3.98
CA SER A 69 -17.70 5.98 4.55
C SER A 69 -18.31 6.75 5.73
N GLY A 70 -17.50 7.25 6.65
CA GLY A 70 -17.96 8.03 7.80
C GLY A 70 -18.68 9.32 7.37
N LEU A 71 -18.12 10.05 6.41
CA LEU A 71 -18.73 11.26 5.84
C LEU A 71 -20.05 10.94 5.11
N PHE A 72 -20.06 9.87 4.30
CA PHE A 72 -21.24 9.47 3.55
C PHE A 72 -22.42 9.12 4.47
N VAL A 73 -22.17 8.31 5.52
CA VAL A 73 -23.21 7.97 6.51
C VAL A 73 -23.76 9.21 7.22
N ASN A 74 -22.91 10.21 7.48
CA ASN A 74 -23.35 11.49 8.07
C ASN A 74 -24.14 12.39 7.12
N SER A 75 -24.27 12.03 5.84
CA SER A 75 -25.01 12.80 4.85
C SER A 75 -26.40 12.23 4.52
N ILE A 76 -26.76 11.09 5.12
CA ILE A 76 -28.00 10.39 4.83
C ILE A 76 -29.07 10.80 5.84
N GLY A 77 -30.20 11.31 5.34
CA GLY A 77 -31.42 11.49 6.10
C GLY A 77 -31.28 12.44 7.29
N THR A 78 -30.38 13.42 7.24
CA THR A 78 -30.06 14.29 8.38
C THR A 78 -31.27 15.08 8.87
N ILE A 79 -32.09 15.61 7.94
CA ILE A 79 -33.31 16.33 8.28
C ILE A 79 -34.32 15.44 9.03
N THR A 80 -34.43 14.16 8.66
CA THR A 80 -35.31 13.19 9.31
C THR A 80 -34.84 12.90 10.74
N ILE A 81 -33.53 12.73 10.92
CA ILE A 81 -32.91 12.42 12.22
C ILE A 81 -33.01 13.63 13.17
N ALA A 82 -32.80 14.83 12.65
CA ALA A 82 -32.83 16.05 13.45
C ALA A 82 -34.25 16.59 13.71
N ARG A 83 -35.28 16.02 13.06
CA ARG A 83 -36.68 16.42 13.23
C ARG A 83 -37.17 16.20 14.66
N ASP A 84 -36.77 15.09 15.28
CA ASP A 84 -37.22 14.71 16.61
C ASP A 84 -36.42 15.46 17.70
N SER A 85 -35.10 15.55 17.53
CA SER A 85 -34.22 16.33 18.41
C SER A 85 -32.84 16.53 17.80
N MET A 86 -32.23 17.70 18.04
CA MET A 86 -30.82 17.96 17.70
C MET A 86 -29.86 16.99 18.43
N LEU A 87 -30.30 16.38 19.53
CA LEU A 87 -29.52 15.35 20.23
C LEU A 87 -29.18 14.17 19.31
N TRP A 88 -30.13 13.72 18.49
CA TRP A 88 -29.92 12.58 17.58
C TRP A 88 -28.90 12.87 16.48
N PHE A 89 -28.81 14.14 16.05
CA PHE A 89 -27.75 14.59 15.15
C PHE A 89 -26.36 14.43 15.78
N TYR A 90 -26.18 14.85 17.03
CA TYR A 90 -24.91 14.68 17.75
C TYR A 90 -24.59 13.22 18.06
N VAL A 91 -25.59 12.42 18.44
CA VAL A 91 -25.43 10.97 18.67
C VAL A 91 -24.93 10.29 17.40
N ARG A 92 -25.43 10.67 16.22
CA ARG A 92 -24.94 10.13 14.95
C ARG A 92 -23.48 10.48 14.68
N ILE A 93 -23.07 11.74 14.87
CA ILE A 93 -21.67 12.15 14.70
C ILE A 93 -20.77 11.35 15.64
N PHE A 94 -21.16 11.23 16.91
CA PHE A 94 -20.43 10.44 17.90
C PHE A 94 -20.32 8.96 17.50
N ALA A 95 -21.44 8.34 17.10
CA ALA A 95 -21.48 6.93 16.72
C ALA A 95 -20.62 6.65 15.47
N THR A 96 -20.70 7.51 14.46
CA THR A 96 -19.91 7.37 13.23
C THR A 96 -18.42 7.56 13.46
N VAL A 97 -18.00 8.55 14.25
CA VAL A 97 -16.60 8.72 14.64
C VAL A 97 -16.10 7.49 15.41
N SER A 98 -16.89 6.99 16.36
CA SER A 98 -16.55 5.79 17.14
C SER A 98 -16.38 4.56 16.23
N LEU A 99 -17.31 4.34 15.30
CA LEU A 99 -17.23 3.25 14.33
C LEU A 99 -16.04 3.40 13.38
N SER A 100 -15.71 4.61 12.92
CA SER A 100 -14.53 4.87 12.10
C SER A 100 -13.23 4.57 12.84
N ILE A 101 -13.15 4.89 14.14
CA ILE A 101 -11.99 4.55 14.99
C ILE A 101 -11.87 3.03 15.16
N ILE A 102 -12.98 2.34 15.42
CA ILE A 102 -12.99 0.88 15.51
C ILE A 102 -12.52 0.27 14.19
N ALA A 103 -13.07 0.73 13.05
CA ALA A 103 -12.68 0.29 11.73
C ALA A 103 -11.18 0.51 11.50
N TYR A 104 -10.65 1.68 11.87
CA TYR A 104 -9.21 1.97 11.77
C TYR A 104 -8.37 0.91 12.48
N PHE A 105 -8.67 0.58 13.74
CA PHE A 105 -7.89 -0.42 14.48
C PHE A 105 -8.05 -1.83 13.92
N VAL A 106 -9.26 -2.21 13.48
CA VAL A 106 -9.52 -3.50 12.86
C VAL A 106 -8.70 -3.66 11.58
N PHE A 107 -8.76 -2.68 10.67
CA PHE A 107 -8.00 -2.72 9.43
C PHE A 107 -6.50 -2.60 9.67
N PHE A 108 -6.06 -1.77 10.62
CA PHE A 108 -4.64 -1.68 10.99
C PHE A 108 -4.09 -3.04 11.44
N GLY A 109 -4.82 -3.72 12.33
CA GLY A 109 -4.46 -5.06 12.79
C GLY A 109 -4.45 -6.07 11.65
N MET A 110 -5.48 -6.06 10.80
CA MET A 110 -5.58 -6.96 9.66
C MET A 110 -4.41 -6.79 8.68
N ILE A 111 -4.06 -5.55 8.33
CA ILE A 111 -2.93 -5.29 7.43
C ILE A 111 -1.63 -5.75 8.07
N ARG A 112 -1.39 -5.37 9.33
CA ARG A 112 -0.13 -5.70 10.01
C ARG A 112 0.11 -7.21 10.14
N VAL A 113 -0.96 -8.00 10.27
CA VAL A 113 -0.86 -9.45 10.46
C VAL A 113 -0.86 -10.22 9.14
N TYR A 114 -1.77 -9.90 8.22
CA TYR A 114 -1.99 -10.73 7.02
C TYR A 114 -1.29 -10.22 5.77
N TYR A 115 -1.04 -8.91 5.68
CA TYR A 115 -0.53 -8.31 4.45
C TYR A 115 0.97 -8.57 4.19
N PRO A 116 1.88 -8.58 5.21
CA PRO A 116 3.31 -8.83 4.99
C PRO A 116 3.59 -10.12 4.20
N GLY A 117 2.92 -11.22 4.53
CA GLY A 117 3.12 -12.49 3.82
C GLY A 117 2.71 -12.47 2.35
N ASN A 118 1.78 -11.60 1.96
CA ASN A 118 1.41 -11.43 0.54
C ASN A 118 2.46 -10.60 -0.21
N VAL A 119 2.99 -9.55 0.44
CA VAL A 119 4.07 -8.72 -0.10
C VAL A 119 5.33 -9.56 -0.27
N GLU A 120 5.68 -10.36 0.72
CA GLU A 120 6.84 -11.25 0.69
C GLU A 120 6.77 -12.24 -0.47
N LYS A 121 5.63 -12.90 -0.69
CA LYS A 121 5.43 -13.79 -1.86
C LYS A 121 5.59 -13.05 -3.19
N ARG A 122 5.13 -11.80 -3.28
CA ARG A 122 5.28 -10.97 -4.48
C ARG A 122 6.74 -10.59 -4.71
N LEU A 123 7.44 -10.19 -3.64
CA LEU A 123 8.85 -9.84 -3.63
C LEU A 123 9.73 -11.04 -4.00
N GLN A 124 9.45 -12.22 -3.45
CA GLN A 124 10.17 -13.45 -3.77
C GLN A 124 10.06 -13.79 -5.26
N ARG A 125 8.86 -13.71 -5.85
CA ARG A 125 8.70 -13.93 -7.31
C ARG A 125 9.55 -12.98 -8.14
N LEU A 126 9.67 -11.72 -7.73
CA LEU A 126 10.55 -10.75 -8.40
C LEU A 126 12.03 -11.12 -8.22
N ARG A 127 12.42 -11.53 -7.01
CA ARG A 127 13.78 -11.99 -6.68
C ARG A 127 14.17 -13.25 -7.46
N GLU A 128 13.23 -14.12 -7.82
CA GLU A 128 13.48 -15.36 -8.58
C GLU A 128 13.40 -15.20 -10.11
N THR A 129 12.87 -14.09 -10.62
CA THR A 129 12.64 -13.91 -12.07
C THR A 129 13.96 -13.72 -12.84
N PRO A 130 14.33 -14.56 -13.82
CA PRO A 130 15.62 -14.44 -14.50
C PRO A 130 15.92 -13.05 -15.07
N ARG A 131 17.16 -12.60 -14.90
CA ARG A 131 17.65 -11.29 -15.39
C ARG A 131 18.11 -11.45 -16.85
N ILE A 132 18.19 -10.32 -17.57
CA ILE A 132 18.72 -10.27 -18.92
C ILE A 132 20.04 -9.50 -18.88
N SER A 133 21.10 -10.09 -19.43
CA SER A 133 22.43 -9.47 -19.50
C SER A 133 22.45 -8.34 -20.54
N PRO A 134 23.46 -7.44 -20.53
CA PRO A 134 23.62 -6.42 -21.57
C PRO A 134 23.72 -7.01 -22.99
N SER A 135 24.18 -8.26 -23.10
CA SER A 135 24.28 -9.02 -24.34
C SER A 135 22.95 -9.62 -24.81
N GLY A 136 21.90 -9.53 -23.99
CA GLY A 136 20.57 -10.07 -24.28
C GLY A 136 20.34 -11.50 -23.79
N ASN A 137 21.31 -12.10 -23.10
CA ASN A 137 21.23 -13.47 -22.63
C ASN A 137 20.47 -13.58 -21.31
N VAL A 138 19.81 -14.72 -21.09
CA VAL A 138 19.15 -15.01 -19.82
C VAL A 138 20.20 -15.39 -18.79
N MET A 139 20.24 -14.67 -17.68
CA MET A 139 21.18 -14.91 -16.60
C MET A 139 20.67 -16.01 -15.66
N ARG A 140 21.59 -16.81 -15.14
CA ARG A 140 21.33 -17.82 -14.10
C ARG A 140 21.63 -17.22 -12.73
N LYS A 141 20.74 -17.47 -11.77
CA LYS A 141 21.01 -17.17 -10.36
C LYS A 141 21.99 -18.19 -9.81
N LEU A 142 23.06 -17.74 -9.17
CA LEU A 142 23.98 -18.61 -8.47
C LEU A 142 23.36 -19.13 -7.17
N SER A 143 23.84 -20.28 -6.70
CA SER A 143 23.51 -20.75 -5.33
C SER A 143 24.41 -20.07 -4.31
N GLU A 144 24.01 -19.96 -3.04
CA GLU A 144 24.80 -19.33 -1.97
C GLU A 144 26.28 -19.80 -1.96
N ALA A 145 26.53 -21.11 -2.15
CA ALA A 145 27.89 -21.66 -2.19
C ALA A 145 28.72 -21.25 -3.43
N GLU A 146 28.05 -20.85 -4.52
CA GLU A 146 28.67 -20.32 -5.74
C GLU A 146 28.83 -18.78 -5.66
N GLU A 147 27.98 -18.10 -4.89
CA GLU A 147 27.94 -16.63 -4.77
C GLU A 147 29.19 -16.09 -4.08
N ASP A 148 29.69 -16.75 -3.03
CA ASP A 148 30.89 -16.37 -2.27
C ASP A 148 32.12 -16.09 -3.15
N ALA A 149 32.27 -16.79 -4.28
CA ALA A 149 33.38 -16.61 -5.20
C ALA A 149 33.34 -15.25 -5.94
N HIS A 150 32.19 -14.59 -5.96
CA HIS A 150 31.91 -13.35 -6.65
C HIS A 150 31.64 -12.17 -5.71
N LEU A 151 31.58 -12.42 -4.39
CA LEU A 151 31.33 -11.42 -3.36
C LEU A 151 32.64 -10.92 -2.73
N ASP A 152 32.66 -9.65 -2.34
CA ASP A 152 33.74 -9.08 -1.55
C ASP A 152 33.69 -9.60 -0.10
N PRO A 153 34.82 -9.67 0.63
CA PRO A 153 34.85 -10.18 2.01
C PRO A 153 33.87 -9.48 2.97
N GLY A 154 33.59 -8.19 2.77
CA GLY A 154 32.61 -7.46 3.57
C GLY A 154 31.15 -7.84 3.26
N GLN A 155 30.85 -8.22 2.01
CA GLN A 155 29.52 -8.68 1.63
C GLN A 155 29.22 -10.07 2.21
N ILE A 156 30.24 -10.94 2.24
CA ILE A 156 30.16 -12.25 2.90
C ILE A 156 29.93 -12.08 4.40
N GLU A 157 30.62 -11.12 5.03
CA GLU A 157 30.41 -10.82 6.46
C GLU A 157 28.99 -10.29 6.73
N ASP A 158 28.47 -9.40 5.88
CA ASP A 158 27.10 -8.87 5.97
C ASP A 158 26.04 -9.99 5.90
N GLU A 159 26.22 -10.98 5.02
CA GLU A 159 25.34 -12.15 4.90
C GLU A 159 25.47 -13.10 6.09
N ALA A 160 26.70 -13.31 6.58
CA ALA A 160 26.97 -14.18 7.72
C ALA A 160 26.27 -13.71 9.01
N ILE A 161 26.04 -12.40 9.15
CA ILE A 161 25.28 -11.81 10.26
C ILE A 161 23.79 -11.62 9.93
N HIS A 162 23.32 -12.11 8.77
CA HIS A 162 21.96 -11.97 8.25
C HIS A 162 21.45 -10.52 8.24
N SER A 163 22.35 -9.56 7.98
CA SER A 163 21.97 -8.14 7.92
C SER A 163 21.46 -7.74 6.55
N ILE A 164 22.05 -8.30 5.49
CA ILE A 164 21.80 -7.98 4.09
C ILE A 164 21.93 -9.28 3.31
N ASP A 165 21.03 -9.51 2.35
CA ASP A 165 21.15 -10.62 1.40
C ASP A 165 21.68 -10.10 0.06
N TYR A 166 22.66 -10.77 -0.55
CA TYR A 166 23.04 -10.51 -1.93
C TYR A 166 22.55 -11.65 -2.83
N ASP A 167 22.15 -11.32 -4.04
CA ASP A 167 21.93 -12.30 -5.11
C ASP A 167 22.94 -12.04 -6.21
N VAL A 168 23.61 -13.10 -6.68
CA VAL A 168 24.50 -12.99 -7.84
C VAL A 168 23.88 -13.68 -9.04
N TRP A 169 23.77 -12.92 -10.12
CA TRP A 169 23.34 -13.39 -11.43
C TRP A 169 24.54 -13.45 -12.36
N ILE A 170 24.71 -14.55 -13.07
CA ILE A 170 25.76 -14.67 -14.08
C ILE A 170 25.18 -14.99 -15.46
N ASP A 171 25.75 -14.37 -16.48
CA ASP A 171 25.56 -14.79 -17.86
C ASP A 171 26.58 -15.90 -18.15
N ASP A 172 26.13 -17.15 -18.27
CA ASP A 172 27.01 -18.31 -18.49
C ASP A 172 27.77 -18.23 -19.83
N GLU A 173 27.31 -17.43 -20.81
CA GLU A 173 27.98 -17.28 -22.11
C GLU A 173 29.08 -16.23 -22.09
N THR A 174 28.85 -15.10 -21.39
CA THR A 174 29.78 -13.95 -21.39
C THR A 174 30.58 -13.83 -20.10
N GLY A 175 30.19 -14.56 -19.05
CA GLY A 175 30.75 -14.45 -17.71
C GLY A 175 30.38 -13.16 -16.97
N PHE A 176 29.43 -12.38 -17.49
CA PHE A 176 29.05 -11.09 -16.89
C PHE A 176 28.29 -11.29 -15.56
N PRO A 177 28.81 -10.78 -14.42
CA PRO A 177 28.12 -10.85 -13.14
C PRO A 177 27.24 -9.62 -12.91
N ARG A 178 26.08 -9.83 -12.27
CA ARG A 178 25.17 -8.79 -11.77
C ARG A 178 24.81 -9.12 -10.33
N ILE A 179 25.27 -8.28 -9.41
CA ILE A 179 25.06 -8.43 -7.97
C ILE A 179 23.92 -7.51 -7.53
N GLU A 180 22.92 -8.04 -6.85
CA GLU A 180 21.75 -7.31 -6.35
C GLU A 180 21.66 -7.43 -4.82
N LYS A 181 21.54 -6.29 -4.12
CA LYS A 181 21.49 -6.21 -2.66
C LYS A 181 20.05 -6.11 -2.15
N TYR A 182 19.60 -6.96 -1.23
CA TYR A 182 18.23 -6.99 -0.69
C TYR A 182 18.13 -6.64 0.79
#